data_AF-A0A7X7XVR9-F1
#
_entry.id   AF-A0A7X7XVR9-F1
#
_cell.length_a   1.000
_cell.length_b   1.000
_cell.length_c   1.000
_cell.angle_alpha   90.00
_cell.angle_beta   90.00
_cell.angle_gamma   90.00
#
_symmetry.space_group_name_H-M   'P 1'
#
loop_
_entity.id
_entity.type
_entity.pdbx_description
1 polymer ?
#
loop_
_entity_poly.entity_id
_entity_poly.type
_entity_poly.pdbx_seq_one_letter_code
_entity_poly.pdbx_strand_id
1 'polypeptide(L)'
;MKQRRLVIFTVFIIFSIMLTLFTVNVSASTNTTKDLIIGDVNGDGKTDSIDITEIKNYLLGIIKDFSYIHGLDAADVNGDGNVNTIDYVIYSKFLLGVITEFPRELIPIPTPTPTPTPTPSDPEGLEIERKFLIEEENIPYDLKSLDKFEITQSYINFSPEIRLRNVDNRMFFLTVKANVDSRGMIREERNFWINSKEYYDLYKKIEGNTIYKTRYQGVDEDGNPFAIDIFKDDLEGLAYFEVEFRNEELANSYIPPSWITKEVTSDSRYKNGSLARYGIPKD
;
A
#
# COMPACT_ATOMS: atom_id res chain seq x y z
N MET A 1 45.66 -52.30 57.75
CA MET A 1 44.48 -53.11 57.35
C MET A 1 43.29 -52.18 57.19
N LYS A 2 42.62 -52.23 56.02
CA LYS A 2 41.29 -51.68 55.67
C LYS A 2 41.09 -50.16 55.80
N GLN A 3 40.43 -49.44 54.91
CA GLN A 3 40.03 -49.61 53.52
C GLN A 3 39.45 -48.23 53.16
N ARG A 4 39.98 -47.56 52.12
CA ARG A 4 39.28 -46.44 51.48
C ARG A 4 37.98 -46.96 50.88
N ARG A 5 36.82 -46.35 51.15
CA ARG A 5 35.69 -46.30 50.21
C ARG A 5 34.90 -45.01 50.36
N LEU A 6 35.15 -44.13 49.38
CA LEU A 6 34.21 -43.16 48.84
C LEU A 6 32.88 -43.87 48.56
N VAL A 7 31.79 -43.39 49.16
CA VAL A 7 30.45 -43.89 48.84
C VAL A 7 29.71 -42.77 48.12
N ILE A 8 29.72 -42.87 46.81
CA ILE A 8 28.75 -42.24 45.91
C ILE A 8 27.47 -43.06 46.05
N PHE A 9 26.43 -42.48 46.64
CA PHE A 9 25.08 -43.06 46.64
C PHE A 9 24.24 -42.35 45.59
N THR A 10 24.23 -42.93 44.38
CA THR A 10 23.16 -42.75 43.41
C THR A 10 22.10 -43.81 43.72
N VAL A 11 20.94 -43.42 44.25
CA VAL A 11 19.75 -44.28 44.27
C VAL A 11 18.51 -43.43 43.95
N PHE A 12 18.08 -43.57 42.70
CA PHE A 12 16.74 -43.37 42.17
C PHE A 12 15.75 -44.32 42.87
N ILE A 13 14.72 -43.79 43.53
CA ILE A 13 13.45 -44.48 43.88
C ILE A 13 12.36 -43.40 43.78
N ILE A 14 11.70 -43.23 42.63
CA ILE A 14 10.40 -43.80 42.26
C ILE A 14 9.34 -43.61 43.35
N PHE A 15 8.47 -42.60 43.21
CA PHE A 15 7.06 -42.77 43.54
C PHE A 15 6.17 -41.75 42.80
N SER A 16 5.24 -42.32 42.04
CA SER A 16 3.94 -41.79 41.62
C SER A 16 3.85 -40.72 40.52
N ILE A 17 3.62 -41.26 39.33
CA ILE A 17 2.81 -40.74 38.24
C ILE A 17 1.65 -39.87 38.74
N MET A 18 1.75 -38.56 38.53
CA MET A 18 0.61 -37.69 38.28
C MET A 18 0.82 -37.11 36.88
N LEU A 19 0.61 -37.98 35.90
CA LEU A 19 0.30 -37.62 34.52
C LEU A 19 -1.04 -36.86 34.57
N THR A 20 -0.99 -35.59 34.95
CA THR A 20 -2.07 -34.67 34.64
C THR A 20 -1.95 -34.38 33.16
N LEU A 21 -2.81 -35.05 32.40
CA LEU A 21 -3.22 -34.63 31.07
C LEU A 21 -3.54 -33.14 31.18
N PHE A 22 -2.60 -32.28 30.79
CA PHE A 22 -2.97 -30.95 30.34
C PHE A 22 -3.69 -31.20 29.01
N THR A 23 -4.98 -31.51 29.12
CA THR A 23 -5.91 -31.30 28.03
C THR A 23 -5.74 -29.84 27.66
N VAL A 24 -5.11 -29.59 26.51
CA VAL A 24 -5.34 -28.34 25.80
C VAL A 24 -6.84 -28.37 25.54
N ASN A 25 -7.60 -27.71 26.40
CA ASN A 25 -8.92 -27.26 26.02
C ASN A 25 -8.67 -26.29 24.88
N VAL A 26 -8.64 -26.83 23.66
CA VAL A 26 -9.14 -26.12 22.51
C VAL A 26 -10.62 -25.92 22.83
N SER A 27 -10.88 -24.88 23.61
CA SER A 27 -12.16 -24.21 23.51
C SER A 27 -12.19 -23.72 22.07
N ALA A 28 -12.78 -24.54 21.19
CA ALA A 28 -13.41 -24.03 20.00
C ALA A 28 -14.34 -22.94 20.53
N SER A 29 -13.87 -21.70 20.45
CA SER A 29 -14.71 -20.54 20.69
C SER A 29 -15.85 -20.71 19.72
N THR A 30 -17.02 -21.01 20.27
CA THR A 30 -18.25 -21.10 19.53
C THR A 30 -18.41 -19.76 18.84
N ASN A 31 -18.27 -19.76 17.50
CA ASN A 31 -18.65 -18.64 16.65
C ASN A 31 -20.13 -18.37 16.90
N THR A 32 -20.39 -17.51 17.87
CA THR A 32 -21.72 -17.09 18.31
C THR A 32 -21.89 -15.73 17.69
N THR A 33 -22.56 -15.67 16.54
CA THR A 33 -23.35 -14.54 16.03
C THR A 33 -23.10 -13.21 16.75
N LYS A 34 -21.91 -12.63 16.57
CA LYS A 34 -21.67 -11.23 16.95
C LYS A 34 -22.29 -10.39 15.85
N ASP A 35 -23.01 -9.36 16.24
CA ASP A 35 -23.61 -8.42 15.30
C ASP A 35 -22.52 -7.85 14.37
N LEU A 36 -22.86 -7.68 13.09
CA LEU A 36 -21.99 -7.03 12.13
C LEU A 36 -21.69 -5.60 12.62
N ILE A 37 -20.43 -5.34 12.95
CA ILE A 37 -19.91 -3.99 13.23
C ILE A 37 -19.05 -3.62 12.02
N ILE A 38 -19.40 -2.53 11.33
CA ILE A 38 -18.62 -2.07 10.18
C ILE A 38 -17.21 -1.72 10.64
N GLY A 39 -16.23 -2.32 9.99
CA GLY A 39 -14.81 -2.23 10.29
C GLY A 39 -14.26 -3.19 11.35
N ASP A 40 -15.08 -4.00 12.03
CA ASP A 40 -14.60 -5.10 12.90
C ASP A 40 -14.48 -6.39 12.08
N VAL A 41 -13.32 -6.63 11.48
CA VAL A 41 -13.13 -7.75 10.52
C VAL A 41 -12.67 -9.03 11.19
N ASN A 42 -12.21 -8.95 12.44
CA ASN A 42 -11.78 -10.10 13.24
C ASN A 42 -12.83 -10.54 14.28
N GLY A 43 -13.90 -9.76 14.47
CA GLY A 43 -15.03 -10.06 15.35
C GLY A 43 -14.72 -9.83 16.83
N ASP A 44 -13.73 -9.00 17.18
CA ASP A 44 -13.37 -8.73 18.58
C ASP A 44 -14.25 -7.66 19.24
N GLY A 45 -15.10 -6.98 18.46
CA GLY A 45 -16.01 -5.93 18.88
C GLY A 45 -15.41 -4.53 18.82
N LYS A 46 -14.22 -4.37 18.24
CA LYS A 46 -13.53 -3.09 18.08
C LYS A 46 -13.24 -2.83 16.61
N THR A 47 -12.94 -1.57 16.31
CA THR A 47 -12.58 -1.10 14.98
C THR A 47 -11.25 -0.40 15.12
N ASP A 48 -10.15 -1.13 14.95
CA ASP A 48 -8.81 -0.63 15.25
C ASP A 48 -7.72 -1.04 14.23
N SER A 49 -6.46 -0.86 14.62
CA SER A 49 -5.30 -1.15 13.77
C SER A 49 -5.13 -2.63 13.39
N ILE A 50 -5.75 -3.54 14.15
CA ILE A 50 -5.69 -4.98 13.86
C ILE A 50 -6.57 -5.28 12.65
N ASP A 51 -7.77 -4.71 12.60
CA ASP A 51 -8.72 -4.93 11.51
C ASP A 51 -8.18 -4.42 10.18
N ILE A 52 -7.68 -3.18 10.15
CA ILE A 52 -7.08 -2.63 8.93
C ILE A 52 -5.86 -3.46 8.46
N THR A 53 -5.17 -4.14 9.39
CA THR A 53 -4.08 -5.06 9.05
C THR A 53 -4.61 -6.35 8.42
N GLU A 54 -5.73 -6.88 8.88
CA GLU A 54 -6.38 -8.03 8.24
C GLU A 54 -6.94 -7.65 6.86
N ILE A 55 -7.57 -6.48 6.72
CA ILE A 55 -7.98 -5.94 5.41
C ILE A 55 -6.77 -5.85 4.47
N LYS A 56 -5.64 -5.29 4.94
CA LYS A 56 -4.39 -5.26 4.16
C LYS A 56 -3.95 -6.65 3.73
N ASN A 57 -3.96 -7.63 4.64
CA ASN A 57 -3.55 -9.00 4.33
C ASN A 57 -4.47 -9.66 3.31
N TYR A 58 -5.78 -9.34 3.36
CA TYR A 58 -6.76 -9.79 2.39
C TYR A 58 -6.49 -9.19 1.00
N LEU A 59 -6.29 -7.87 0.92
CA LEU A 59 -5.97 -7.16 -0.33
C LEU A 59 -4.65 -7.65 -0.97
N LEU A 60 -3.66 -7.97 -0.14
CA LEU A 60 -2.38 -8.54 -0.59
C LEU A 60 -2.47 -10.04 -0.94
N GLY A 61 -3.64 -10.67 -0.76
CA GLY A 61 -3.85 -12.10 -1.01
C GLY A 61 -3.10 -13.03 -0.05
N ILE A 62 -2.57 -12.50 1.06
CA ILE A 62 -1.91 -13.26 2.13
C ILE A 62 -2.93 -14.15 2.84
N ILE A 63 -4.12 -13.60 3.08
CA ILE A 63 -5.30 -14.38 3.47
C ILE A 63 -6.28 -14.41 2.31
N LYS A 64 -7.00 -15.53 2.17
CA LYS A 64 -8.03 -15.71 1.14
C LYS A 64 -9.42 -15.32 1.62
N ASP A 65 -9.60 -15.30 2.93
CA ASP A 65 -10.85 -14.95 3.61
C ASP A 65 -10.53 -14.53 5.05
N PHE A 66 -11.47 -13.86 5.69
CA PHE A 66 -11.39 -13.49 7.11
C PHE A 66 -11.81 -14.68 7.99
N SER A 67 -11.25 -14.77 9.19
CA SER A 67 -11.65 -15.83 10.15
C SER A 67 -13.04 -15.57 10.75
N TYR A 68 -13.49 -14.32 10.71
CA TYR A 68 -14.79 -13.88 11.16
C TYR A 68 -15.84 -14.02 10.03
N ILE A 69 -17.01 -14.59 10.36
CA ILE A 69 -18.08 -14.85 9.38
C ILE A 69 -18.61 -13.58 8.69
N HIS A 70 -18.52 -12.44 9.36
CA HIS A 70 -18.91 -11.14 8.81
C HIS A 70 -17.71 -10.31 8.35
N GLY A 71 -16.50 -10.89 8.24
CA GLY A 71 -15.28 -10.12 7.98
C GLY A 71 -15.28 -9.41 6.63
N LEU A 72 -15.80 -10.04 5.57
CA LEU A 72 -15.96 -9.40 4.24
C LEU A 72 -16.94 -8.23 4.30
N ASP A 73 -18.10 -8.43 4.94
CA ASP A 73 -19.09 -7.38 5.11
C ASP A 73 -18.53 -6.26 5.99
N ALA A 74 -17.80 -6.55 7.06
CA ALA A 74 -17.20 -5.54 7.93
C ALA A 74 -16.09 -4.76 7.21
N ALA A 75 -15.37 -5.39 6.29
CA ALA A 75 -14.29 -4.78 5.54
C ALA A 75 -14.78 -3.83 4.42
N ASP A 76 -15.98 -4.06 3.87
CA ASP A 76 -16.65 -3.17 2.91
C ASP A 76 -17.23 -1.95 3.66
N VAL A 77 -16.39 -0.94 3.88
CA VAL A 77 -16.71 0.24 4.69
C VAL A 77 -17.38 1.34 3.88
N ASN A 78 -17.36 1.26 2.55
CA ASN A 78 -18.10 2.17 1.67
C ASN A 78 -19.46 1.59 1.20
N GLY A 79 -19.70 0.30 1.37
CA GLY A 79 -20.94 -0.38 1.02
C GLY A 79 -21.10 -0.68 -0.47
N ASP A 80 -20.01 -0.70 -1.24
CA ASP A 80 -20.05 -0.96 -2.69
C ASP A 80 -20.11 -2.46 -3.04
N GLY A 81 -20.02 -3.34 -2.03
CA GLY A 81 -20.07 -4.79 -2.17
C GLY A 81 -18.71 -5.43 -2.49
N ASN A 82 -17.64 -4.64 -2.59
CA ASN A 82 -16.29 -5.11 -2.84
C ASN A 82 -15.35 -4.65 -1.72
N VAL A 83 -14.45 -5.52 -1.30
CA VAL A 83 -13.37 -5.14 -0.37
C VAL A 83 -12.12 -4.85 -1.19
N ASN A 84 -11.78 -3.57 -1.35
CA ASN A 84 -10.65 -3.12 -2.16
C ASN A 84 -9.85 -1.97 -1.51
N THR A 85 -8.96 -1.33 -2.28
CA THR A 85 -8.10 -0.23 -1.81
C THR A 85 -8.89 0.99 -1.31
N ILE A 86 -10.10 1.22 -1.83
CA ILE A 86 -10.97 2.32 -1.39
C ILE A 86 -11.37 2.11 0.07
N ASP A 87 -11.77 0.89 0.44
CA ASP A 87 -12.10 0.54 1.83
C ASP A 87 -10.93 0.76 2.76
N TYR A 88 -9.74 0.31 2.35
CA TYR A 88 -8.52 0.49 3.12
C TYR A 88 -8.19 1.97 3.38
N VAL A 89 -8.39 2.84 2.38
CA VAL A 89 -8.17 4.28 2.50
C VAL A 89 -9.21 4.92 3.42
N ILE A 90 -10.48 4.54 3.30
CA ILE A 90 -11.56 5.02 4.17
C ILE A 90 -11.31 4.56 5.62
N TYR A 91 -10.92 3.31 5.82
CA TYR A 91 -10.50 2.78 7.11
C TYR A 91 -9.33 3.56 7.70
N SER A 92 -8.31 3.85 6.89
CA SER A 92 -7.18 4.67 7.33
C SER A 92 -7.62 6.07 7.78
N LYS A 93 -8.52 6.71 7.03
CA LYS A 93 -9.10 8.02 7.41
C LYS A 93 -9.83 7.95 8.75
N PHE A 94 -10.55 6.86 9.02
CA PHE A 94 -11.26 6.64 10.28
C PHE A 94 -10.29 6.51 11.47
N LEU A 95 -9.25 5.67 11.35
CA LEU A 95 -8.25 5.52 12.42
C LEU A 95 -7.44 6.80 12.69
N LEU A 96 -7.28 7.63 11.67
CA LEU A 96 -6.64 8.93 11.78
C LEU A 96 -7.57 10.03 12.32
N GLY A 97 -8.85 9.73 12.57
CA GLY A 97 -9.85 10.68 13.05
C GLY A 97 -10.24 11.75 12.03
N VAL A 98 -9.93 11.53 10.74
CA VAL A 98 -10.35 12.41 9.64
C VAL A 98 -11.85 12.27 9.39
N ILE A 99 -12.37 11.05 9.55
CA ILE A 99 -13.80 10.74 9.59
C ILE A 99 -14.11 10.06 10.92
N THR A 100 -15.30 10.30 11.46
CA THR A 100 -15.75 9.73 12.73
C THR A 100 -16.67 8.52 12.56
N GLU A 101 -17.10 8.26 11.33
CA GLU A 101 -17.96 7.15 10.95
C GLU A 101 -17.68 6.73 9.50
N PHE A 102 -18.03 5.48 9.16
CA PHE A 102 -17.88 4.96 7.81
C PHE A 102 -19.02 5.41 6.89
N PRO A 103 -18.75 5.67 5.60
CA PRO A 103 -19.73 6.20 4.64
C PRO A 103 -20.77 5.18 4.16
N ARG A 104 -20.71 3.92 4.60
CA ARG A 104 -21.70 2.89 4.23
C ARG A 104 -23.08 3.21 4.77
N GLU A 105 -24.04 3.38 3.88
CA GLU A 105 -25.47 3.36 4.23
C GLU A 105 -25.92 1.91 4.45
N LEU A 106 -26.61 1.64 5.56
CA LEU A 106 -27.17 0.32 5.88
C LEU A 106 -28.32 -0.02 4.91
N ILE A 107 -28.01 -0.60 3.75
CA ILE A 107 -29.05 -1.11 2.84
C ILE A 107 -29.50 -2.51 3.32
N PRO A 108 -30.82 -2.77 3.46
CA PRO A 108 -31.32 -4.06 3.91
C PRO A 108 -31.05 -5.17 2.87
N ILE A 109 -30.57 -6.32 3.37
CA ILE A 109 -30.08 -7.50 2.64
C ILE A 109 -31.10 -8.03 1.62
N PRO A 110 -30.80 -8.04 0.29
CA PRO A 110 -31.53 -8.84 -0.67
C PRO A 110 -30.92 -10.25 -0.82
N THR A 111 -31.79 -11.26 -0.86
CA THR A 111 -31.53 -12.70 -1.01
C THR A 111 -30.60 -13.04 -2.20
N PRO A 112 -29.63 -13.96 -2.05
CA PRO A 112 -28.64 -14.24 -3.09
C PRO A 112 -29.27 -14.87 -4.34
N THR A 113 -29.09 -14.20 -5.47
CA THR A 113 -29.23 -14.81 -6.80
C THR A 113 -27.85 -15.30 -7.24
N PRO A 114 -27.71 -16.51 -7.83
CA PRO A 114 -26.41 -16.99 -8.27
C PRO A 114 -25.86 -16.10 -9.40
N THR A 115 -24.85 -15.31 -9.08
CA THR A 115 -24.09 -14.49 -10.05
C THR A 115 -23.08 -15.39 -10.78
N PRO A 116 -22.95 -15.27 -12.12
CA PRO A 116 -22.00 -16.05 -12.90
C PRO A 116 -20.55 -15.81 -12.45
N THR A 117 -19.75 -16.86 -12.60
CA THR A 117 -18.30 -16.90 -12.37
C THR A 117 -17.62 -15.61 -12.81
N PRO A 118 -16.82 -14.94 -11.95
CA PRO A 118 -16.14 -13.72 -12.33
C PRO A 118 -15.22 -13.99 -13.52
N THR A 119 -15.47 -13.28 -14.62
CA THR A 119 -14.46 -12.99 -15.63
C THR A 119 -13.27 -12.34 -14.91
N PRO A 120 -12.01 -12.70 -15.24
CA PRO A 120 -10.84 -12.16 -14.55
C PRO A 120 -10.89 -10.63 -14.58
N SER A 121 -10.94 -10.02 -13.41
CA SER A 121 -10.74 -8.58 -13.25
C SER A 121 -9.34 -8.22 -13.74
N ASP A 122 -9.24 -7.07 -14.41
CA ASP A 122 -8.00 -6.51 -14.97
C ASP A 122 -6.79 -6.66 -14.03
N PRO A 123 -5.59 -6.92 -14.57
CA PRO A 123 -4.38 -6.97 -13.75
C PRO A 123 -4.11 -5.59 -13.15
N GLU A 124 -3.92 -5.50 -11.84
CA GLU A 124 -3.22 -4.39 -11.19
C GLU A 124 -1.88 -4.19 -11.92
N GLY A 125 -1.76 -3.23 -12.84
CA GLY A 125 -0.50 -3.06 -13.56
C GLY A 125 -0.46 -2.24 -14.86
N LEU A 126 -1.57 -1.68 -15.33
CA LEU A 126 -1.56 -0.77 -16.49
C LEU A 126 -2.21 0.56 -16.13
N GLU A 127 -1.50 1.39 -15.34
CA GLU A 127 -1.78 2.82 -15.28
C GLU A 127 -1.40 3.44 -16.64
N ILE A 128 -2.35 4.13 -17.27
CA ILE A 128 -2.13 4.84 -18.53
C ILE A 128 -1.95 6.30 -18.21
N GLU A 129 -0.69 6.74 -18.11
CA GLU A 129 -0.33 8.12 -17.78
C GLU A 129 0.39 8.82 -18.94
N ARG A 130 0.21 10.14 -19.06
CA ARG A 130 1.08 11.00 -19.85
C ARG A 130 1.76 12.02 -18.95
N LYS A 131 3.03 12.34 -19.26
CA LYS A 131 3.91 13.15 -18.42
C LYS A 131 4.54 14.28 -19.19
N PHE A 132 4.49 15.46 -18.61
CA PHE A 132 4.88 16.68 -19.26
C PHE A 132 5.78 17.54 -18.35
N LEU A 133 6.79 18.17 -18.95
CA LEU A 133 7.54 19.26 -18.32
C LEU A 133 6.71 20.54 -18.36
N ILE A 134 6.77 21.28 -17.26
CA ILE A 134 6.03 22.52 -17.05
C ILE A 134 6.92 23.55 -16.37
N GLU A 135 6.56 24.82 -16.49
CA GLU A 135 7.15 25.94 -15.74
C GLU A 135 6.22 26.29 -14.58
N GLU A 136 6.77 26.42 -13.37
CA GLU A 136 5.98 26.64 -12.16
C GLU A 136 5.16 27.94 -12.24
N GLU A 137 5.72 29.00 -12.83
CA GLU A 137 5.02 30.27 -13.04
C GLU A 137 3.81 30.20 -13.97
N ASN A 138 3.72 29.17 -14.82
CA ASN A 138 2.68 29.04 -15.84
C ASN A 138 1.54 28.10 -15.42
N ILE A 139 1.58 27.55 -14.20
CA ILE A 139 0.54 26.65 -13.68
C ILE A 139 -0.79 27.41 -13.56
N PRO A 140 -1.87 27.00 -14.27
CA PRO A 140 -3.14 27.72 -14.26
C PRO A 140 -4.06 27.34 -13.09
N TYR A 141 -3.63 26.46 -12.19
CA TYR A 141 -4.41 25.96 -11.06
C TYR A 141 -4.09 26.75 -9.78
N ASP A 142 -5.11 26.95 -8.93
CA ASP A 142 -4.86 27.39 -7.55
C ASP A 142 -4.33 26.20 -6.74
N LEU A 143 -3.01 26.13 -6.61
CA LEU A 143 -2.35 25.05 -5.85
C LEU A 143 -2.79 24.97 -4.38
N LYS A 144 -3.35 26.05 -3.81
CA LYS A 144 -3.84 26.03 -2.42
C LYS A 144 -5.18 25.30 -2.27
N SER A 145 -5.94 25.15 -3.35
CA SER A 145 -7.20 24.41 -3.33
C SER A 145 -7.04 22.93 -3.68
N LEU A 146 -5.83 22.51 -4.05
CA LEU A 146 -5.52 21.12 -4.40
C LEU A 146 -5.03 20.33 -3.20
N ASP A 147 -5.20 19.01 -3.25
CA ASP A 147 -4.61 18.11 -2.26
C ASP A 147 -3.09 18.17 -2.38
N LYS A 148 -2.41 18.43 -1.25
CA LYS A 148 -0.98 18.66 -1.21
C LYS A 148 -0.28 17.56 -0.39
N PHE A 149 0.78 17.01 -0.96
CA PHE A 149 1.61 15.98 -0.34
C PHE A 149 3.10 16.33 -0.42
N GLU A 150 3.82 16.19 0.68
CA GLU A 150 5.28 16.26 0.72
C GLU A 150 5.84 14.85 0.56
N ILE A 151 6.54 14.60 -0.55
CA ILE A 151 7.00 13.26 -0.93
C ILE A 151 8.53 13.22 -0.93
N THR A 152 9.06 12.28 -0.15
CA THR A 152 10.47 11.88 -0.18
C THR A 152 10.59 10.50 -0.81
N GLN A 153 11.48 10.34 -1.77
CA GLN A 153 11.71 9.07 -2.46
C GLN A 153 13.20 8.78 -2.58
N SER A 154 13.58 7.55 -2.25
CA SER A 154 14.97 7.09 -2.30
C SER A 154 15.01 5.66 -2.84
N TYR A 155 16.17 5.21 -3.27
CA TYR A 155 16.32 3.91 -3.91
C TYR A 155 17.32 3.08 -3.14
N ILE A 156 16.99 1.82 -2.84
CA ILE A 156 17.95 0.84 -2.30
C ILE A 156 18.70 0.17 -3.45
N ASN A 157 18.04 0.02 -4.60
CA ASN A 157 18.61 -0.57 -5.79
C ASN A 157 17.86 -0.05 -7.04
N PHE A 158 18.52 -0.03 -8.20
CA PHE A 158 17.94 0.42 -9.46
C PHE A 158 17.64 -0.73 -10.45
N SER A 159 18.16 -1.94 -10.22
CA SER A 159 17.88 -3.12 -11.04
C SER A 159 18.14 -4.43 -10.24
N PRO A 160 17.09 -5.10 -9.72
CA PRO A 160 15.68 -4.67 -9.74
C PRO A 160 15.48 -3.35 -8.98
N GLU A 161 14.52 -2.54 -9.39
CA GLU A 161 14.27 -1.25 -8.76
C GLU A 161 13.59 -1.47 -7.41
N ILE A 162 14.25 -1.06 -6.32
CA ILE A 162 13.68 -1.09 -4.97
C ILE A 162 13.65 0.34 -4.46
N ARG A 163 12.44 0.89 -4.33
CA ARG A 163 12.20 2.30 -4.00
C ARG A 163 11.53 2.43 -2.64
N LEU A 164 12.09 3.26 -1.78
CA LEU A 164 11.46 3.73 -0.56
C LEU A 164 10.72 5.03 -0.86
N ARG A 165 9.48 5.17 -0.39
CA ARG A 165 8.71 6.41 -0.46
C ARG A 165 8.16 6.75 0.92
N ASN A 166 8.30 8.00 1.30
CA ASN A 166 7.67 8.60 2.47
C ASN A 166 6.77 9.74 2.00
N VAL A 167 5.53 9.75 2.47
CA VAL A 167 4.55 10.81 2.21
C VAL A 167 4.16 11.44 3.55
N ASP A 168 4.35 12.75 3.65
CA ASP A 168 4.04 13.61 4.81
C ASP A 168 4.63 13.14 6.15
N ASN A 169 5.68 12.33 6.11
CA ASN A 169 6.26 11.70 7.30
C ASN A 169 5.28 10.80 8.07
N ARG A 170 4.25 10.29 7.38
CA ARG A 170 3.14 9.51 7.94
C ARG A 170 2.99 8.17 7.25
N MET A 171 3.15 8.14 5.93
CA MET A 171 2.90 6.95 5.11
C MET A 171 4.20 6.51 4.44
N PHE A 172 4.57 5.25 4.63
CA PHE A 172 5.83 4.71 4.15
C PHE A 172 5.61 3.49 3.26
N PHE A 173 6.31 3.47 2.13
CA PHE A 173 6.17 2.44 1.10
C PHE A 173 7.53 1.90 0.68
N LEU A 174 7.56 0.62 0.36
CA LEU A 174 8.62 -0.07 -0.37
C LEU A 174 8.02 -0.55 -1.69
N THR A 175 8.48 -0.02 -2.81
CA THR A 175 8.13 -0.53 -4.14
C THR A 175 9.25 -1.45 -4.62
N VAL A 176 8.90 -2.62 -5.16
CA VAL A 176 9.82 -3.48 -5.89
C VAL A 176 9.34 -3.61 -7.32
N LYS A 177 10.16 -3.20 -8.29
CA LYS A 177 9.90 -3.40 -9.71
C LYS A 177 10.99 -4.29 -10.31
N ALA A 178 10.61 -5.48 -10.77
CA ALA A 178 11.53 -6.48 -11.30
C ALA A 178 11.06 -7.03 -12.64
N ASN A 179 12.00 -7.38 -13.51
CA ASN A 179 11.69 -8.14 -14.71
C ASN A 179 11.36 -9.57 -14.31
N VAL A 180 10.23 -10.10 -14.77
CA VAL A 180 9.74 -11.43 -14.40
C VAL A 180 9.89 -12.47 -15.52
N ASP A 181 10.27 -12.05 -16.73
CA ASP A 181 10.65 -12.96 -17.81
C ASP A 181 12.14 -12.85 -18.16
N SER A 182 12.69 -13.94 -18.72
CA SER A 182 14.10 -14.03 -19.09
C SER A 182 14.53 -13.07 -20.21
N ARG A 183 13.55 -12.47 -20.90
CA ARG A 183 13.74 -11.49 -21.97
C ARG A 183 13.63 -10.03 -21.48
N GLY A 184 13.22 -9.80 -20.23
CA GLY A 184 13.03 -8.46 -19.68
C GLY A 184 11.84 -7.68 -20.25
N MET A 185 10.91 -8.36 -20.92
CA MET A 185 9.74 -7.78 -21.57
C MET A 185 8.60 -7.54 -20.57
N ILE A 186 8.50 -8.35 -19.53
CA ILE A 186 7.45 -8.24 -18.51
C ILE A 186 8.09 -7.74 -17.23
N ARG A 187 7.59 -6.62 -16.72
CA ARG A 187 8.01 -6.04 -15.45
C ARG A 187 6.84 -6.13 -14.47
N GLU A 188 7.06 -6.80 -13.35
CA GLU A 188 6.14 -6.81 -12.23
C GLU A 188 6.51 -5.64 -11.30
N GLU A 189 5.50 -4.90 -10.86
CA GLU A 189 5.62 -3.88 -9.82
C GLU A 189 4.75 -4.28 -8.63
N ARG A 190 5.35 -4.32 -7.44
CA ARG A 190 4.62 -4.51 -6.19
C ARG A 190 4.92 -3.38 -5.22
N ASN A 191 3.88 -2.85 -4.60
CA ASN A 191 3.95 -1.82 -3.58
C ASN A 191 3.63 -2.43 -2.22
N PHE A 192 4.53 -2.25 -1.25
CA PHE A 192 4.38 -2.74 0.11
C PHE A 192 4.33 -1.54 1.06
N TRP A 193 3.29 -1.46 1.88
CA TRP A 193 3.28 -0.56 3.02
C TRP A 193 4.22 -1.09 4.11
N ILE A 194 5.10 -0.23 4.60
CA ILE A 194 6.04 -0.51 5.69
C ILE A 194 5.82 0.49 6.83
N ASN A 195 6.26 0.16 8.04
CA ASN A 195 6.22 1.11 9.14
C ASN A 195 7.41 2.09 9.11
N SER A 196 7.34 3.15 9.91
CA SER A 196 8.40 4.18 9.97
C SER A 196 9.76 3.63 10.39
N LYS A 197 9.80 2.68 11.33
CA LYS A 197 11.06 2.06 11.77
C LYS A 197 11.71 1.27 10.64
N GLU A 198 10.94 0.43 9.93
CA GLU A 198 11.40 -0.31 8.76
C GLU A 198 11.92 0.64 7.67
N TYR A 199 11.18 1.70 7.38
CA TYR A 199 11.60 2.73 6.42
C TYR A 199 12.95 3.32 6.79
N TYR A 200 13.13 3.82 8.03
CA TYR A 200 14.38 4.45 8.44
C TYR A 200 15.55 3.48 8.58
N ASP A 201 15.29 2.19 8.88
CA ASP A 201 16.32 1.17 8.87
C ASP A 201 16.78 0.82 7.45
N LEU A 202 15.85 0.75 6.49
CA LEU A 202 16.16 0.57 5.07
C LEU A 202 16.76 1.83 4.43
N TYR A 203 16.38 3.02 4.88
CA TYR A 203 16.87 4.30 4.38
C TYR A 203 18.39 4.44 4.53
N LYS A 204 18.99 3.78 5.54
CA LYS A 204 20.45 3.71 5.74
C LYS A 204 21.19 2.97 4.62
N LYS A 205 20.46 2.29 3.73
CA LYS A 205 20.99 1.43 2.65
C LYS A 205 20.71 2.01 1.26
N ILE A 206 20.28 3.27 1.17
CA ILE A 206 19.95 3.87 -0.13
C ILE A 206 21.21 4.09 -0.98
N GLU A 207 21.02 4.06 -2.29
CA GLU A 207 21.96 4.38 -3.34
C GLU A 207 21.44 5.56 -4.15
N GLY A 208 22.36 6.38 -4.68
CA GLY A 208 22.01 7.60 -5.41
C GLY A 208 21.46 8.71 -4.51
N ASN A 209 20.82 9.69 -5.15
CA ASN A 209 20.29 10.86 -4.48
C ASN A 209 18.84 10.63 -4.05
N THR A 210 18.48 11.21 -2.90
CA THR A 210 17.08 11.29 -2.48
C THR A 210 16.36 12.38 -3.26
N ILE A 211 15.17 12.07 -3.75
CA ILE A 211 14.28 12.99 -4.43
C ILE A 211 13.29 13.56 -3.43
N TYR A 212 13.18 14.88 -3.39
CA TYR A 212 12.17 15.61 -2.64
C TYR A 212 11.26 16.34 -3.61
N LYS A 213 9.94 16.26 -3.39
CA LYS A 213 8.96 17.00 -4.17
C LYS A 213 7.70 17.32 -3.38
N THR A 214 7.06 18.42 -3.74
CA THR A 214 5.66 18.65 -3.41
C THR A 214 4.82 18.10 -4.55
N ARG A 215 3.82 17.27 -4.24
CA ARG A 215 2.81 16.83 -5.20
C ARG A 215 1.48 17.52 -4.89
N TYR A 216 0.90 18.17 -5.88
CA TYR A 216 -0.48 18.65 -5.85
C TYR A 216 -1.34 17.74 -6.71
N GLN A 217 -2.47 17.26 -6.19
CA GLN A 217 -3.39 16.39 -6.91
C GLN A 217 -4.75 17.06 -7.11
N GLY A 218 -5.34 16.79 -8.25
CA GLY A 218 -6.66 17.31 -8.63
C GLY A 218 -7.28 16.49 -9.75
N VAL A 219 -8.36 17.04 -10.30
CA VAL A 219 -9.08 16.49 -11.43
C VAL A 219 -9.24 17.60 -12.47
N ASP A 220 -8.97 17.30 -13.74
CA ASP A 220 -9.10 18.27 -14.83
C ASP A 220 -10.57 18.50 -15.23
N GLU A 221 -10.80 19.38 -16.21
CA GLU A 221 -12.15 19.72 -16.70
C GLU A 221 -12.90 18.52 -17.30
N ASP A 222 -12.17 17.50 -17.75
CA ASP A 222 -12.69 16.27 -18.36
C ASP A 222 -12.86 15.12 -17.35
N GLY A 223 -12.55 15.36 -16.07
CA GLY A 223 -12.66 14.35 -15.02
C GLY A 223 -11.44 13.44 -14.87
N ASN A 224 -10.33 13.73 -15.54
CA ASN A 224 -9.11 12.92 -15.42
C ASN A 224 -8.31 13.33 -14.18
N PRO A 225 -7.86 12.37 -13.35
CA PRO A 225 -6.93 12.65 -12.27
C PRO A 225 -5.62 13.21 -12.82
N PHE A 226 -5.07 14.21 -12.13
CA PHE A 226 -3.74 14.72 -12.44
C PHE A 226 -2.91 14.94 -11.19
N ALA A 227 -1.59 14.97 -11.39
CA ALA A 227 -0.61 15.37 -10.40
C ALA A 227 0.33 16.44 -10.96
N ILE A 228 0.53 17.51 -10.21
CA ILE A 228 1.59 18.49 -10.43
C ILE A 228 2.71 18.21 -9.42
N ASP A 229 3.89 17.87 -9.91
CA ASP A 229 5.06 17.66 -9.06
C ASP A 229 6.02 18.85 -9.18
N ILE A 230 6.35 19.47 -8.05
CA ILE A 230 7.38 20.51 -7.95
C ILE A 230 8.55 19.94 -7.16
N PHE A 231 9.68 19.75 -7.84
CA PHE A 231 10.87 19.14 -7.25
C PHE A 231 11.68 20.17 -6.46
N LYS A 232 12.39 19.69 -5.43
CA LYS A 232 13.17 20.51 -4.49
C LYS A 232 14.64 20.09 -4.48
N ASP A 233 15.44 20.89 -3.78
CA ASP A 233 16.88 20.65 -3.55
C ASP A 233 17.65 20.45 -4.86
N ASP A 234 18.38 19.35 -5.02
CA ASP A 234 19.20 19.06 -6.21
C ASP A 234 18.40 18.99 -7.52
N LEU A 235 17.07 18.91 -7.44
CA LEU A 235 16.16 18.89 -8.57
C LEU A 235 15.28 20.16 -8.65
N GLU A 236 15.61 21.22 -7.91
CA GLU A 236 14.93 22.51 -7.99
C GLU A 236 14.92 23.06 -9.43
N GLY A 237 13.79 23.64 -9.84
CA GLY A 237 13.53 24.10 -11.20
C GLY A 237 12.95 23.03 -12.14
N LEU A 238 12.87 21.76 -11.71
CA LEU A 238 12.13 20.73 -12.41
C LEU A 238 10.69 20.66 -11.89
N ALA A 239 9.72 20.65 -12.80
CA ALA A 239 8.33 20.41 -12.48
C ALA A 239 7.64 19.54 -13.53
N TYR A 240 6.71 18.68 -13.08
CA TYR A 240 5.92 17.82 -13.95
C TYR A 240 4.42 18.10 -13.82
N PHE A 241 3.72 17.89 -14.93
CA PHE A 241 2.30 17.59 -14.95
C PHE A 241 2.12 16.16 -15.46
N GLU A 242 1.48 15.32 -14.64
CA GLU A 242 1.11 13.94 -14.95
C GLU A 242 -0.41 13.86 -14.98
N VAL A 243 -0.99 13.29 -16.04
CA VAL A 243 -2.44 13.06 -16.15
C VAL A 243 -2.69 11.59 -16.44
N GLU A 244 -3.66 11.02 -15.73
CA GLU A 244 -4.02 9.61 -15.78
C GLU A 244 -5.30 9.41 -16.60
N PHE A 245 -5.32 8.36 -17.42
CA PHE A 245 -6.45 8.05 -18.29
C PHE A 245 -6.97 6.64 -18.01
N ARG A 246 -8.29 6.49 -18.09
CA ARG A 246 -8.95 5.19 -17.95
C ARG A 246 -8.69 4.21 -19.12
N ASN A 247 -8.20 4.70 -20.26
CA ASN A 247 -7.88 3.88 -21.43
C ASN A 247 -6.92 4.60 -22.41
N GLU A 248 -6.34 3.84 -23.35
CA GLU A 248 -5.38 4.35 -24.32
C GLU A 248 -6.00 5.32 -25.34
N GLU A 249 -7.28 5.15 -25.68
CA GLU A 249 -7.96 6.01 -26.64
C GLU A 249 -8.05 7.45 -26.13
N LEU A 250 -8.39 7.63 -24.85
CA LEU A 250 -8.40 8.94 -24.20
C LEU A 250 -7.00 9.53 -24.06
N ALA A 251 -6.00 8.71 -23.68
CA ALA A 251 -4.62 9.19 -23.62
C ALA A 251 -4.09 9.68 -24.97
N ASN A 252 -4.39 8.95 -26.05
CA ASN A 252 -3.96 9.27 -27.42
C ASN A 252 -4.70 10.48 -28.02
N SER A 253 -5.94 10.73 -27.62
CA SER A 253 -6.73 11.89 -28.06
C SER A 253 -6.54 13.13 -27.20
N TYR A 254 -5.89 13.00 -26.03
CA TYR A 254 -5.62 14.12 -25.15
C TYR A 254 -4.75 15.19 -25.81
N ILE A 255 -5.21 16.43 -25.78
CA ILE A 255 -4.52 17.60 -26.32
C ILE A 255 -3.84 18.30 -25.13
N PRO A 256 -2.51 18.31 -25.05
CA PRO A 256 -1.81 18.97 -23.95
C PRO A 256 -2.15 20.47 -23.89
N PRO A 257 -2.42 21.01 -22.70
CA PRO A 257 -2.68 22.44 -22.52
C PRO A 257 -1.52 23.32 -23.00
N SER A 258 -1.79 24.59 -23.29
CA SER A 258 -0.79 25.52 -23.85
C SER A 258 0.37 25.88 -22.92
N TRP A 259 0.23 25.63 -21.61
CA TRP A 259 1.25 25.87 -20.60
C TRP A 259 2.22 24.69 -20.43
N ILE A 260 2.01 23.59 -21.16
CA ILE A 260 2.92 22.46 -21.24
C ILE A 260 4.12 22.81 -22.12
N THR A 261 5.33 22.56 -21.61
CA THR A 261 6.58 22.82 -22.34
C THR A 261 6.97 21.64 -23.24
N LYS A 262 6.93 20.42 -22.71
CA LYS A 262 7.42 19.22 -23.42
C LYS A 262 6.84 17.93 -22.87
N GLU A 263 6.39 17.03 -23.74
CA GLU A 263 6.05 15.66 -23.34
C GLU A 263 7.31 14.81 -23.13
N VAL A 264 7.37 14.12 -21.98
CA VAL A 264 8.47 13.27 -21.56
C VAL A 264 8.02 11.86 -21.12
N THR A 265 6.77 11.47 -21.43
CA THR A 265 6.17 10.16 -21.11
C THR A 265 7.11 8.98 -21.42
N SER A 266 7.70 8.96 -22.61
CA SER A 266 8.59 7.89 -23.07
C SER A 266 10.08 8.15 -22.80
N ASP A 267 10.44 9.33 -22.29
CA ASP A 267 11.85 9.69 -22.07
C ASP A 267 12.35 9.11 -20.73
N SER A 268 13.09 8.01 -20.84
CA SER A 268 13.65 7.31 -19.67
C SER A 268 14.55 8.17 -18.78
N ARG A 269 15.10 9.30 -19.27
CA ARG A 269 15.93 10.22 -18.49
C ARG A 269 15.13 10.96 -17.42
N TYR A 270 13.84 11.19 -17.67
CA TYR A 270 12.92 11.89 -16.76
C TYR A 270 12.18 10.95 -15.79
N LYS A 271 12.46 9.64 -15.83
CA LYS A 271 11.96 8.69 -14.82
C LYS A 271 12.64 8.98 -13.47
N ASN A 272 11.91 8.84 -12.37
CA ASN A 272 12.44 9.12 -11.02
C ASN A 272 13.72 8.33 -10.70
N GLY A 273 13.81 7.06 -11.11
CA GLY A 273 15.04 6.27 -10.91
C GLY A 273 16.25 6.78 -11.72
N SER A 274 16.02 7.51 -12.81
CA SER A 274 17.08 8.19 -13.56
C SER A 274 17.45 9.51 -12.92
N LEU A 275 16.46 10.31 -12.50
CA LEU A 275 16.69 11.56 -11.75
C LEU A 275 17.50 11.32 -10.45
N ALA A 276 17.16 10.26 -9.71
CA ALA A 276 17.89 9.89 -8.50
C ALA A 276 19.35 9.51 -8.75
N ARG A 277 19.67 8.98 -9.95
CA ARG A 277 21.05 8.59 -10.29
C ARG A 277 21.86 9.72 -10.90
N TYR A 278 21.22 10.55 -11.73
CA TYR A 278 21.93 11.43 -12.65
C TYR A 278 21.54 12.91 -12.52
N GLY A 279 20.54 13.23 -11.69
CA GLY A 279 19.99 14.57 -11.57
C GLY A 279 19.10 14.95 -12.76
N ILE A 280 18.84 16.24 -12.90
CA ILE A 280 18.07 16.80 -14.03
C ILE A 280 18.83 16.50 -15.33
N PRO A 281 18.18 15.92 -16.37
CA PRO A 281 18.81 15.70 -17.66
C PRO A 281 19.36 17.00 -18.25
N LYS A 282 20.63 16.99 -18.68
CA LYS A 282 21.23 18.08 -19.46
C LYS A 282 21.01 17.80 -20.94
N ASP A 283 20.61 18.83 -21.68
CA ASP A 283 20.57 18.78 -23.16
C ASP A 283 21.97 18.81 -23.77
#